data_AF-A0A1V3XGB3-F1
#
_entry.id   AF-A0A1V3XGB3-F1
#
_cell.length_a   1.000
_cell.length_b   1.000
_cell.length_c   1.000
_cell.angle_alpha   90.00
_cell.angle_beta   90.00
_cell.angle_gamma   90.00
#
_symmetry.space_group_name_H-M   'P 1'
#
loop_
_entity.id
_entity.type
_entity.pdbx_description
1 polymer ?
#
loop_
_entity_poly.entity_id
_entity_poly.type
_entity_poly.pdbx_seq_one_letter_code
_entity_poly.pdbx_strand_id
1 'polypeptide(L)' 'MVLTAGYPALSPAMGLTHGVHGIGDTIAISVHAAASAIPDIDAYAQLLDAALQ' A
#
# COMPACT_ATOMS: atom_id res chain seq x y z
N MET A 1 11.32 -10.23 -12.93
CA MET A 1 10.05 -10.69 -12.34
C MET A 1 9.07 -9.53 -12.40
N VAL A 2 7.88 -9.73 -12.99
CA VAL A 2 6.82 -8.73 -12.97
C VAL A 2 6.00 -8.99 -11.71
N LEU A 3 6.07 -8.07 -10.74
CA LEU A 3 5.26 -8.12 -9.52
C LEU A 3 3.90 -7.49 -9.82
N THR A 4 2.81 -8.25 -9.66
CA THR A 4 1.45 -7.71 -9.80
C THR A 4 1.00 -7.13 -8.47
N ALA A 5 0.85 -5.81 -8.39
CA ALA A 5 0.29 -5.12 -7.24
C ALA A 5 -1.07 -4.54 -7.63
N GLY A 6 -2.13 -4.96 -6.94
CA GLY A 6 -3.46 -4.36 -7.08
C GLY A 6 -3.58 -3.10 -6.24
N TYR A 7 -4.01 -1.99 -6.83
CA TYR A 7 -4.34 -0.75 -6.12
C TYR A 7 -5.84 -0.51 -6.25
N PRO A 8 -6.65 -0.96 -5.27
CA PRO A 8 -8.10 -0.72 -5.33
C PRO A 8 -8.39 0.78 -5.26
N ALA A 9 -9.31 1.23 -6.12
CA ALA A 9 -9.68 2.64 -6.21
C ALA A 9 -10.17 3.18 -4.86
N LEU A 10 -9.79 4.42 -4.54
CA LEU A 10 -10.31 5.13 -3.37
C LEU A 10 -11.73 5.60 -3.65
N SER A 11 -12.62 5.37 -2.69
CA SER A 11 -13.91 6.08 -2.65
C SER A 11 -13.75 7.34 -1.78
N PRO A 12 -14.64 8.35 -1.90
CA PRO A 12 -14.60 9.52 -1.02
C PRO A 12 -14.66 9.21 0.48
N ALA A 13 -15.18 8.03 0.85
CA ALA A 13 -15.24 7.55 2.22
C ALA A 13 -13.99 6.77 2.66
N MET A 14 -13.12 6.36 1.73
CA MET A 14 -11.91 5.58 2.00
C MET A 14 -10.68 6.36 1.58
N GLY A 15 -9.99 6.98 2.55
CA GLY A 15 -8.77 7.75 2.31
C GLY A 15 -7.49 6.93 2.19
N LEU A 16 -7.53 5.62 2.48
CA LEU A 16 -6.39 4.70 2.47
C LEU A 16 -6.84 3.26 2.26
N THR A 17 -6.16 2.52 1.40
CA THR A 17 -6.36 1.07 1.20
C THR A 17 -5.01 0.34 1.12
N HIS A 18 -5.01 -0.91 1.60
CA HIS A 18 -3.88 -1.84 1.48
C HIS A 18 -4.29 -3.05 0.65
N GLY A 19 -3.46 -3.41 -0.34
CA GLY A 19 -3.55 -4.70 -1.02
C GLY A 19 -2.42 -5.61 -0.53
N VAL A 20 -2.72 -6.88 -0.30
CA VAL A 20 -1.71 -7.88 0.12
C VAL A 20 -1.84 -9.08 -0.82
N HIS A 21 -0.75 -9.43 -1.50
CA HIS A 21 -0.73 -10.48 -2.52
C HIS A 21 0.51 -11.37 -2.35
N GLY A 22 0.32 -12.69 -2.27
CA GLY A 22 1.41 -13.67 -2.30
C GLY A 22 1.86 -13.98 -3.72
N ILE A 23 3.15 -13.94 -3.99
CA ILE A 23 3.78 -14.23 -5.28
C ILE A 23 4.96 -15.18 -5.04
N GLY A 24 4.71 -16.49 -5.21
CA GLY A 24 5.65 -17.51 -4.77
C GLY A 24 5.95 -17.35 -3.28
N ASP A 25 7.22 -17.18 -2.94
CA ASP A 25 7.68 -17.02 -1.56
C ASP A 25 7.72 -15.55 -1.09
N THR A 26 7.27 -14.61 -1.92
CA THR A 26 7.28 -13.17 -1.63
C THR A 26 5.86 -12.67 -1.33
N ILE A 27 5.72 -11.79 -0.35
CA ILE A 27 4.48 -11.02 -0.13
C ILE A 27 4.67 -9.62 -0.72
N ALA A 28 3.78 -9.23 -1.63
CA ALA A 28 3.69 -7.87 -2.14
C ALA A 28 2.58 -7.11 -1.40
N ILE A 29 2.92 -5.94 -0.87
CA ILE A 29 1.98 -5.04 -0.20
C ILE A 29 1.89 -3.75 -1.02
N SER A 30 0.68 -3.35 -1.40
CA SER A 30 0.39 -2.10 -2.09
C SER A 30 -0.36 -1.15 -1.18
N VAL A 31 -0.01 0.13 -1.24
CA VAL A 31 -0.68 1.20 -0.48
C VAL A 31 -1.25 2.21 -1.47
N HIS A 32 -2.54 2.50 -1.38
CA HIS A 32 -3.17 3.58 -2.12
C HIS A 32 -3.81 4.54 -1.14
N ALA A 33 -3.47 5.83 -1.22
CA ALA A 33 -3.95 6.83 -0.26
C ALA A 33 -4.33 8.14 -0.95
N ALA A 34 -5.33 8.81 -0.40
CA ALA A 34 -5.65 10.17 -0.77
C ALA A 34 -4.66 11.11 -0.09
N ALA A 35 -4.19 12.12 -0.81
CA ALA A 35 -3.27 13.13 -0.27
C ALA A 35 -3.85 13.88 0.95
N SER A 36 -5.18 13.96 1.08
CA SER A 36 -5.86 14.54 2.23
C SER A 36 -5.75 13.69 3.50
N ALA A 37 -5.52 12.38 3.37
CA ALA A 37 -5.38 11.45 4.48
C ALA A 37 -3.89 11.17 4.79
N ILE A 38 -3.09 10.92 3.75
CA ILE A 38 -1.65 10.67 3.84
C ILE A 38 -0.94 11.64 2.88
N PRO A 39 -0.41 12.77 3.37
CA PRO A 39 0.22 13.78 2.51
C PRO A 39 1.60 13.35 2.00
N ASP A 40 2.27 12.43 2.70
CA ASP A 40 3.56 11.87 2.32
C ASP A 40 3.47 10.33 2.33
N ILE A 41 3.31 9.77 1.13
CA ILE A 41 3.14 8.32 0.95
C ILE A 41 4.47 7.57 1.12
N ASP A 42 5.61 8.23 0.87
CA ASP A 42 6.93 7.62 1.00
C ASP A 42 7.29 7.47 2.47
N ALA A 43 7.03 8.50 3.29
CA ALA A 43 7.19 8.41 4.74
C ALA A 43 6.26 7.34 5.33
N TYR A 44 5.02 7.22 4.83
CA TYR A 44 4.11 6.17 5.25
C TYR A 44 4.63 4.77 4.90
N ALA A 45 5.16 4.59 3.69
CA ALA A 45 5.74 3.31 3.27
C ALA A 45 6.94 2.91 4.15
N GLN A 46 7.78 3.87 4.56
CA GLN A 46 8.88 3.60 5.49
C GLN A 46 8.41 3.16 6.88
N LEU A 47 7.36 3.80 7.40
CA LEU A 47 6.75 3.39 8.68
C LEU A 47 6.13 2.00 8.59
N LEU A 48 5.47 1.71 7.47
CA LEU A 48 4.90 0.40 7.22
C LEU A 48 5.97 -0.68 7.13
N ASP A 49 7.07 -0.43 6.41
CA ASP A 49 8.22 -1.33 6.33
C ASP A 49 8.80 -1.60 7.73
N ALA A 50 9.07 -0.55 8.51
CA ALA A 50 9.57 -0.67 9.87
C ALA A 50 8.65 -1.46 10.82
N ALA A 51 7.33 -1.41 10.60
CA ALA A 51 6.35 -2.13 11.40
C ALA A 51 6.20 -3.61 11.01
N LEU A 52 6.68 -4.00 9.83
CA LEU A 52 6.59 -5.36 9.29
C LEU A 52 7.88 -6.17 9.50
N GLN A 53 8.93 -5.56 10.05
CA GLN A 53 10.15 -6.23 10.51
C GLN A 53 9.92 -7.00 11.82
#